data_AF-A0A4Q3JEB7-F1
#
_entry.id   AF-A0A4Q3JEB7-F1
#
_cell.length_a   1.000
_cell.length_b   1.000
_cell.length_c   1.000
_cell.angle_alpha   90.00
_cell.angle_beta   90.00
_cell.angle_gamma   90.00
#
_symmetry.space_group_name_H-M   'P 1'
#
loop_
_entity.id
_entity.type
_entity.pdbx_description
1 polymer ?
#
loop_
_entity_poly.entity_id
_entity_poly.type
_entity_poly.pdbx_seq_one_letter_code
_entity_poly.pdbx_strand_id
1 'polypeptide(L)'
;ALAISAVLLASNWLIYIYAVETEQVLEASFGYFINPIINVALGMIFLGERQNRTQTIAIGIAVVALVIQAVGLGRIPVIAISLAVSFALYGYVRKTVPVGSTTGLFVETLLLSPLAIGYLIWSFATQGLGPHADPQTAFFLLLTGPGTAAPLLLFAFAVQRMRFTTIGMLQYIAPSIAFVLAIVVFGEELNVVRIFSFGLIWLSLMVFTLGSVNRRPVPQA
;
A
#
# COMPACT_ATOMS: atom_id res chain seq x y z
N ALA A 1 12.38 -1.62 16.69
CA ALA A 1 11.90 -1.95 15.34
C ALA A 1 10.37 -2.03 15.25
N LEU A 2 9.68 -2.86 16.05
CA LEU A 2 8.20 -2.95 16.01
C LEU A 2 7.48 -1.63 16.36
N ALA A 3 8.02 -0.81 17.26
CA ALA A 3 7.48 0.54 17.51
C ALA A 3 7.55 1.44 16.26
N ILE A 4 8.65 1.37 15.49
CA ILE A 4 8.78 2.10 14.21
C ILE A 4 7.75 1.58 13.21
N SER A 5 7.60 0.25 13.13
CA SER A 5 6.58 -0.40 12.28
C SER A 5 5.16 0.09 12.62
N ALA A 6 4.82 0.13 13.92
CA ALA A 6 3.53 0.63 14.41
C ALA A 6 3.33 2.12 14.06
N VAL A 7 4.35 2.95 14.24
CA VAL A 7 4.28 4.39 13.89
C VAL A 7 4.12 4.57 12.38
N LEU A 8 4.84 3.81 11.55
CA LEU A 8 4.71 3.87 10.09
C LEU A 8 3.31 3.46 9.64
N LEU A 9 2.77 2.37 10.19
CA LEU A 9 1.42 1.91 9.90
C LEU A 9 0.37 2.93 10.34
N ALA A 10 0.47 3.46 11.57
CA ALA A 10 -0.45 4.49 12.08
C ALA A 10 -0.36 5.78 11.26
N SER A 11 0.84 6.22 10.90
CA SER A 11 1.05 7.40 10.06
C SER A 11 0.40 7.20 8.69
N ASN A 12 0.57 6.03 8.08
CA ASN A 12 -0.06 5.71 6.80
C ASN A 12 -1.59 5.83 6.87
N TRP A 13 -2.20 5.26 7.92
CA TRP A 13 -3.64 5.37 8.14
C TRP A 13 -4.11 6.81 8.37
N LEU A 14 -3.41 7.57 9.21
CA LEU A 14 -3.76 8.97 9.47
C LEU A 14 -3.63 9.84 8.23
N ILE A 15 -2.60 9.63 7.40
CA ILE A 15 -2.46 10.32 6.12
C ILE A 15 -3.62 9.96 5.19
N TYR A 16 -4.04 8.69 5.16
CA TYR A 16 -5.17 8.27 4.34
C TYR A 16 -6.47 8.91 4.81
N ILE A 17 -6.75 8.90 6.12
CA ILE A 17 -7.91 9.58 6.71
C ILE A 17 -7.88 11.07 6.36
N TYR A 18 -6.76 11.74 6.57
CA TYR A 18 -6.60 13.14 6.19
C TYR A 18 -6.90 13.37 4.70
N ALA A 19 -6.43 12.49 3.82
CA ALA A 19 -6.69 12.59 2.39
C ALA A 19 -8.18 12.45 2.06
N VAL A 20 -8.90 11.55 2.73
CA VAL A 20 -10.35 11.39 2.54
C VAL A 20 -11.11 12.62 3.06
N GLU A 21 -10.79 13.07 4.28
CA GLU A 21 -11.42 14.24 4.92
C GLU A 21 -11.18 15.55 4.15
N THR A 22 -10.06 15.66 3.43
CA THR A 22 -9.73 16.83 2.60
C THR A 22 -10.07 16.65 1.12
N GLU A 23 -10.88 15.64 0.78
CA GLU A 23 -11.32 15.33 -0.59
C GLU A 23 -10.17 15.04 -1.59
N GLN A 24 -9.00 14.65 -1.09
CA GLN A 24 -7.80 14.31 -1.87
C GLN A 24 -7.70 12.80 -2.17
N VAL A 25 -8.83 12.10 -2.27
CA VAL A 25 -8.92 10.64 -2.50
C VAL A 25 -8.22 10.22 -3.80
N LEU A 26 -8.26 11.07 -4.84
CA LEU A 26 -7.55 10.82 -6.10
C LEU A 26 -6.03 10.80 -5.91
N GLU A 27 -5.49 11.69 -5.08
CA GLU A 27 -4.07 11.73 -4.77
C GLU A 27 -3.66 10.55 -3.89
N ALA A 28 -4.51 10.17 -2.92
CA ALA A 28 -4.30 8.97 -2.12
C ALA A 28 -4.26 7.70 -3.00
N SER A 29 -5.19 7.60 -3.95
CA SER A 29 -5.25 6.51 -4.91
C SER A 29 -3.99 6.45 -5.78
N PHE A 30 -3.46 7.61 -6.19
CA PHE A 30 -2.18 7.67 -6.91
C PHE A 30 -1.02 7.09 -6.08
N GLY A 31 -1.06 7.25 -4.76
CA GLY A 31 -0.09 6.63 -3.83
C GLY A 31 -0.02 5.11 -3.95
N TYR A 32 -1.14 4.43 -4.23
CA TYR A 32 -1.15 2.98 -4.44
C TYR A 32 -0.45 2.55 -5.73
N PHE A 33 -0.31 3.43 -6.72
CA PHE A 33 0.48 3.17 -7.93
C PHE A 33 1.98 3.40 -7.70
N ILE A 34 2.33 4.38 -6.85
CA ILE A 34 3.73 4.69 -6.51
C ILE A 34 4.33 3.60 -5.60
N ASN A 35 3.55 3.09 -4.64
CA ASN A 35 3.98 2.15 -3.61
C ASN A 35 4.76 0.92 -4.14
N PRO A 36 4.26 0.20 -5.17
CA PRO A 36 5.03 -0.86 -5.84
C PRO A 36 6.47 -0.51 -6.22
N ILE A 37 6.70 0.69 -6.75
CA ILE A 37 8.02 1.15 -7.19
C ILE A 37 8.92 1.46 -6.00
N ILE A 38 8.36 2.02 -4.92
CA ILE A 38 9.12 2.22 -3.68
C ILE A 38 9.52 0.87 -3.08
N ASN A 39 8.64 -0.14 -3.10
CA ASN A 39 8.99 -1.49 -2.63
C ASN A 39 10.13 -2.11 -3.45
N VAL A 40 10.07 -1.98 -4.78
CA VAL A 40 11.15 -2.42 -5.67
C VAL A 40 12.45 -1.69 -5.35
N ALA A 41 12.42 -0.37 -5.22
CA ALA A 41 13.61 0.44 -4.91
C ALA A 41 14.23 0.05 -3.57
N LEU A 42 13.41 -0.09 -2.52
CA LEU A 42 13.88 -0.54 -1.20
C LEU A 42 14.45 -1.96 -1.26
N GLY A 43 13.84 -2.86 -2.02
CA GLY A 43 14.35 -4.22 -2.22
C GLY A 43 15.71 -4.24 -2.91
N MET A 44 15.89 -3.43 -3.94
CA MET A 44 17.15 -3.34 -4.68
C MET A 44 18.26 -2.69 -3.84
N ILE A 45 17.96 -1.57 -3.16
CA ILE A 45 18.96 -0.76 -2.45
C ILE A 45 19.35 -1.40 -1.10
N PHE A 46 18.37 -1.81 -0.30
CA PHE A 46 18.61 -2.23 1.09
C PHE A 46 18.63 -3.74 1.29
N LEU A 47 18.03 -4.53 0.40
CA LEU A 47 17.99 -5.99 0.50
C LEU A 47 18.87 -6.69 -0.55
N GLY A 48 19.53 -5.92 -1.42
CA GLY A 48 20.41 -6.46 -2.46
C GLY A 48 19.67 -7.28 -3.53
N GLU A 49 18.36 -7.07 -3.71
CA GLU A 49 17.56 -7.85 -4.66
C GLU A 49 17.92 -7.50 -6.10
N ARG A 50 18.61 -8.43 -6.79
CA ARG A 50 19.00 -8.25 -8.19
C ARG A 50 17.88 -8.64 -9.15
N GLN A 51 17.57 -7.73 -10.07
CA GLN A 51 16.63 -7.92 -11.16
C GLN A 51 17.34 -8.37 -12.43
N ASN A 52 16.71 -9.24 -13.22
CA ASN A 52 17.22 -9.55 -14.55
C ASN A 52 16.91 -8.41 -15.53
N ARG A 53 17.52 -8.43 -16.72
CA ARG A 53 17.38 -7.37 -17.72
C ARG A 53 15.92 -7.07 -18.05
N THR A 54 15.09 -8.10 -18.19
CA THR A 54 13.65 -7.95 -18.49
C THR A 54 12.89 -7.27 -17.35
N GLN A 55 13.15 -7.66 -16.10
CA GLN A 55 12.56 -7.04 -14.91
C GLN A 55 12.98 -5.57 -14.77
N THR A 56 14.25 -5.25 -15.05
CA THR A 56 14.73 -3.85 -15.04
C THR A 56 14.03 -3.00 -16.10
N ILE A 57 13.82 -3.54 -17.30
CA ILE A 57 13.06 -2.86 -18.36
C ILE A 57 11.62 -2.62 -17.90
N ALA A 58 10.96 -3.64 -17.32
CA ALA A 58 9.60 -3.49 -16.79
C ALA A 58 9.52 -2.37 -15.74
N ILE A 59 10.44 -2.35 -14.77
CA ILE A 59 10.51 -1.29 -13.76
C ILE A 59 10.63 0.09 -14.42
N GLY A 60 11.47 0.23 -15.44
CA GLY A 60 11.60 1.47 -16.21
C GLY A 60 10.27 1.90 -16.87
N ILE A 61 9.54 0.97 -17.48
CA ILE A 61 8.22 1.23 -18.08
C ILE A 61 7.23 1.73 -17.01
N ALA A 62 7.19 1.07 -15.85
CA ALA A 62 6.30 1.49 -14.76
C ALA A 62 6.67 2.88 -14.23
N VAL A 63 7.96 3.19 -14.04
CA VAL A 63 8.41 4.53 -13.64
C VAL A 63 7.96 5.58 -14.64
N VAL A 64 8.12 5.34 -15.94
CA VAL A 64 7.65 6.26 -16.99
C VAL A 64 6.13 6.46 -16.91
N ALA A 65 5.36 5.38 -16.73
CA ALA A 65 3.91 5.46 -16.59
C ALA A 65 3.46 6.32 -15.40
N LEU A 66 4.16 6.21 -14.27
CA LEU A 66 3.92 7.02 -13.07
C LEU A 66 4.32 8.48 -13.28
N VAL A 67 5.45 8.74 -13.95
CA VAL A 67 5.88 10.12 -14.26
C VAL A 67 4.86 10.81 -15.16
N ILE A 68 4.35 10.13 -16.20
CA ILE A 68 3.28 10.67 -17.06
C ILE A 68 2.05 11.03 -16.21
N GLN A 69 1.66 10.16 -15.29
CA GLN A 69 0.49 10.39 -14.44
C GLN A 69 0.73 11.55 -13.44
N ALA A 70 1.94 11.64 -12.87
CA ALA A 70 2.35 12.71 -11.97
C ALA A 70 2.41 14.08 -12.66
N VAL A 71 2.93 14.14 -13.89
CA VAL A 71 2.93 15.38 -14.69
C VAL A 71 1.49 15.78 -15.03
N GLY A 72 0.62 14.82 -15.34
CA GLY A 72 -0.81 15.06 -15.58
C GLY A 72 -1.57 15.62 -14.37
N LEU A 73 -1.08 15.39 -13.14
CA LEU A 73 -1.64 15.98 -11.91
C LEU A 73 -1.32 17.48 -11.77
N GLY A 74 -0.30 18.00 -12.46
CA GLY A 74 0.08 19.41 -12.45
C GLY A 74 0.63 19.94 -11.11
N ARG A 75 0.80 19.07 -10.10
CA ARG A 75 1.34 19.40 -8.77
C ARG A 75 2.16 18.24 -8.21
N ILE A 76 3.00 18.54 -7.21
CA ILE A 76 3.72 17.51 -6.46
C ILE A 76 2.72 16.75 -5.58
N PRO A 77 2.55 15.43 -5.73
CA PRO A 77 1.54 14.67 -5.01
C PRO A 77 2.07 14.21 -3.65
N VAL A 78 2.12 15.14 -2.69
CA VAL A 78 2.70 14.92 -1.36
C VAL A 78 1.97 13.79 -0.61
N ILE A 79 0.64 13.72 -0.69
CA ILE A 79 -0.13 12.65 -0.03
C ILE A 79 0.23 11.29 -0.63
N ALA A 80 0.27 11.20 -1.96
CA ALA A 80 0.59 9.98 -2.68
C ALA A 80 1.98 9.45 -2.29
N ILE A 81 2.97 10.35 -2.27
CA ILE A 81 4.36 10.01 -1.92
C ILE A 81 4.44 9.59 -0.45
N SER A 82 3.83 10.34 0.47
CA SER A 82 3.87 10.01 1.90
C SER A 82 3.18 8.68 2.19
N LEU A 83 2.06 8.36 1.55
CA LEU A 83 1.41 7.04 1.66
C LEU A 83 2.29 5.92 1.12
N ALA A 84 2.85 6.11 -0.09
CA ALA A 84 3.70 5.11 -0.72
C ALA A 84 4.95 4.82 0.12
N VAL A 85 5.63 5.86 0.59
CA VAL A 85 6.86 5.74 1.38
C VAL A 85 6.57 5.13 2.75
N SER A 86 5.56 5.62 3.47
CA SER A 86 5.24 5.08 4.81
C SER A 86 4.88 3.60 4.77
N PHE A 87 4.05 3.17 3.81
CA PHE A 87 3.67 1.76 3.70
C PHE A 87 4.80 0.87 3.18
N ALA A 88 5.61 1.36 2.25
CA ALA A 88 6.78 0.63 1.76
C ALA A 88 7.84 0.45 2.86
N LEU A 89 8.08 1.49 3.67
CA LEU A 89 8.96 1.38 4.85
C LEU A 89 8.37 0.43 5.90
N TYR A 90 7.04 0.47 6.13
CA TYR A 90 6.38 -0.51 6.98
C TYR A 90 6.65 -1.94 6.48
N GLY A 91 6.41 -2.21 5.19
CA GLY A 91 6.70 -3.50 4.57
C GLY A 91 8.17 -3.92 4.70
N TYR A 92 9.10 -3.00 4.53
CA TYR A 92 10.53 -3.24 4.70
C TYR A 92 10.89 -3.62 6.14
N VAL A 93 10.35 -2.91 7.14
CA VAL A 93 10.53 -3.26 8.56
C VAL A 93 9.93 -4.63 8.85
N ARG A 94 8.72 -4.91 8.38
CA ARG A 94 8.06 -6.23 8.53
C ARG A 94 8.88 -7.37 7.92
N LYS A 95 9.57 -7.11 6.81
CA LYS A 95 10.42 -8.08 6.13
C LYS A 95 11.73 -8.36 6.86
N THR A 96 12.30 -7.37 7.53
CA THR A 96 13.65 -7.44 8.13
C THR A 96 13.63 -7.82 9.61
N VAL A 97 12.53 -7.56 10.31
CA VAL A 97 12.40 -7.88 11.74
C VAL A 97 12.17 -9.38 11.95
N PRO A 98 12.95 -10.04 12.83
CA PRO A 98 12.85 -11.49 13.09
C PRO A 98 11.69 -11.81 14.05
N VAL A 99 10.49 -11.32 13.75
CA VAL A 99 9.28 -11.57 14.54
C VAL A 99 8.21 -12.11 13.61
N GLY A 100 7.56 -13.21 14.01
CA GLY A 100 6.49 -13.84 13.23
C GLY A 100 5.36 -12.87 12.92
N SER A 101 4.68 -13.06 11.79
CA SER A 101 3.71 -12.10 11.26
C SER A 101 2.59 -11.78 12.26
N THR A 102 2.01 -12.82 12.89
CA THR A 102 0.94 -12.71 13.90
C THR A 102 1.41 -11.99 15.15
N THR A 103 2.51 -12.42 15.76
CA THR A 103 3.07 -11.78 16.96
C THR A 103 3.42 -10.32 16.70
N GLY A 104 4.03 -10.03 15.54
CA GLY A 104 4.39 -8.67 15.19
C GLY A 104 3.15 -7.78 15.04
N LEU A 105 2.08 -8.23 14.37
CA LEU A 105 0.86 -7.44 14.24
C LEU A 105 0.17 -7.26 15.60
N PHE A 106 0.15 -8.30 16.44
CA PHE A 106 -0.37 -8.20 17.79
C PHE A 106 0.36 -7.11 18.60
N VAL A 107 1.69 -7.07 18.55
CA VAL A 107 2.49 -6.04 19.23
C VAL A 107 2.21 -4.65 18.65
N GLU A 108 2.10 -4.50 17.34
CA GLU A 108 1.74 -3.23 16.70
C GLU A 108 0.38 -2.72 17.20
N THR A 109 -0.63 -3.59 17.21
CA THR A 109 -1.97 -3.27 17.73
C THR A 109 -1.92 -2.94 19.22
N LEU A 110 -1.16 -3.68 20.01
CA LEU A 110 -1.02 -3.44 21.46
C LEU A 110 -0.29 -2.13 21.76
N LEU A 111 0.64 -1.69 20.91
CA LEU A 111 1.32 -0.41 21.05
C LEU A 111 0.41 0.78 20.69
N LEU A 112 -0.46 0.59 19.69
CA LEU A 112 -1.39 1.64 19.24
C LEU A 112 -2.67 1.69 20.08
N SER A 113 -3.08 0.59 20.72
CA SER A 113 -4.35 0.52 21.45
C SER A 113 -4.47 1.52 22.61
N PRO A 114 -3.44 1.83 23.43
CA PRO A 114 -3.58 2.82 24.48
C PRO A 114 -3.84 4.22 23.93
N LEU A 115 -3.22 4.56 22.79
CA LEU A 115 -3.44 5.84 22.11
C LEU A 115 -4.85 5.91 21.52
N ALA A 116 -5.31 4.84 20.87
CA ALA A 116 -6.66 4.76 20.32
C ALA A 116 -7.74 4.82 21.42
N ILE A 117 -7.56 4.07 22.52
CA ILE A 117 -8.46 4.09 23.67
C ILE A 117 -8.47 5.48 24.32
N GLY A 118 -7.30 6.10 24.50
CA GLY A 118 -7.21 7.46 25.03
C GLY A 118 -7.95 8.49 24.17
N TYR A 119 -7.79 8.40 22.85
CA TYR A 119 -8.54 9.24 21.91
C TYR A 119 -10.06 9.02 22.02
N LEU A 120 -10.51 7.77 22.08
CA LEU A 120 -11.94 7.45 22.22
C LEU A 120 -12.53 7.96 23.53
N ILE A 121 -11.84 7.79 24.66
CA ILE A 121 -12.27 8.32 25.97
C ILE A 121 -12.41 9.84 25.90
N TRP A 122 -11.39 10.52 25.38
CA TRP A 122 -11.41 11.97 25.23
C TRP A 122 -12.54 12.44 24.29
N SER A 123 -12.73 11.77 23.15
CA SER A 123 -13.79 12.07 22.19
C SER A 123 -15.17 11.88 22.81
N PHE A 124 -15.41 10.77 23.53
CA PHE A 124 -16.70 10.52 24.18
C PHE A 124 -16.98 11.49 25.31
N ALA A 125 -15.96 11.90 26.06
CA ALA A 125 -16.11 12.87 27.14
C ALA A 125 -16.41 14.29 26.62
N THR A 126 -15.91 14.66 25.44
CA THR A 126 -16.02 16.03 24.91
C THR A 126 -17.14 16.20 23.89
N GLN A 127 -17.42 15.18 23.08
CA GLN A 127 -18.34 15.24 21.94
C GLN A 127 -19.53 14.27 22.09
N GLY A 128 -19.53 13.44 23.13
CA GLY A 128 -20.52 12.37 23.32
C GLY A 128 -20.25 11.15 22.41
N LEU A 129 -21.21 10.23 22.34
CA LEU A 129 -21.07 8.98 21.59
C LEU A 129 -21.05 9.17 20.07
N GLY A 130 -21.58 10.28 19.55
CA GLY A 130 -21.59 10.57 18.10
C GLY A 130 -22.14 9.40 17.26
N PRO A 131 -21.49 9.04 16.14
CA PRO A 131 -21.88 7.89 15.30
C PRO A 131 -21.88 6.53 16.02
N HIS A 132 -21.19 6.41 17.16
CA HIS A 132 -21.16 5.17 17.95
C HIS A 132 -22.46 4.96 18.75
N ALA A 133 -23.34 5.96 18.82
CA ALA A 133 -24.65 5.83 19.46
C ALA A 133 -25.61 4.95 18.64
N ASP A 134 -25.43 4.87 17.32
CA ASP A 134 -26.20 4.00 16.46
C ASP A 134 -25.64 2.56 16.50
N PRO A 135 -26.42 1.57 16.98
CA PRO A 135 -25.95 0.18 17.07
C PRO A 135 -25.53 -0.42 15.73
N GLN A 136 -26.16 -0.01 14.63
CA GLN A 136 -25.83 -0.52 13.30
C GLN A 136 -24.46 -0.01 12.84
N THR A 137 -24.22 1.30 12.96
CA THR A 137 -22.92 1.92 12.67
C THR A 137 -21.83 1.37 13.58
N ALA A 138 -22.09 1.22 14.87
CA ALA A 138 -21.16 0.62 15.82
C ALA A 138 -20.78 -0.83 15.43
N PHE A 139 -21.77 -1.61 14.98
CA PHE A 139 -21.53 -2.97 14.50
C PHE A 139 -20.65 -2.99 13.24
N PHE A 140 -20.93 -2.13 12.25
CA PHE A 140 -20.08 -2.03 11.05
C PHE A 140 -18.66 -1.57 11.36
N LEU A 141 -18.49 -0.61 12.27
CA LEU A 141 -17.18 -0.19 12.76
C LEU A 141 -16.42 -1.35 13.41
N LEU A 142 -17.08 -2.18 14.20
CA LEU A 142 -16.46 -3.37 14.79
C LEU A 142 -15.96 -4.35 13.72
N LEU A 143 -16.72 -4.55 12.63
CA LEU A 143 -16.33 -5.42 11.52
C LEU A 143 -15.12 -4.90 10.71
N THR A 144 -14.83 -3.60 10.75
CA THR A 144 -13.61 -3.05 10.11
C THR A 144 -12.32 -3.60 10.74
N GLY A 145 -12.36 -3.98 12.02
CA GLY A 145 -11.22 -4.57 12.72
C GLY A 145 -10.74 -5.87 12.06
N PRO A 146 -11.56 -6.94 12.04
CA PRO A 146 -11.24 -8.16 11.30
C PRO A 146 -11.00 -7.93 9.81
N GLY A 147 -11.81 -7.05 9.18
CA GLY A 147 -11.67 -6.69 7.76
C GLY A 147 -10.31 -6.08 7.41
N THR A 148 -9.65 -5.42 8.36
CA THR A 148 -8.32 -4.81 8.20
C THR A 148 -7.20 -5.73 8.67
N ALA A 149 -7.38 -6.38 9.82
CA ALA A 149 -6.38 -7.25 10.41
C ALA A 149 -6.06 -8.46 9.52
N ALA A 150 -7.07 -9.07 8.89
CA ALA A 150 -6.86 -10.25 8.05
C ALA A 150 -5.97 -9.95 6.81
N PRO A 151 -6.26 -8.93 5.98
CA PRO A 151 -5.36 -8.54 4.89
C PRO A 151 -3.96 -8.13 5.36
N LEU A 152 -3.84 -7.40 6.49
CA LEU A 152 -2.53 -7.02 7.03
C LEU A 152 -1.72 -8.23 7.49
N LEU A 153 -2.35 -9.25 8.09
CA LEU A 153 -1.69 -10.51 8.43
C LEU A 153 -1.20 -11.25 7.19
N LEU A 154 -2.04 -11.34 6.15
CA LEU A 154 -1.68 -11.96 4.87
C LEU A 154 -0.52 -11.21 4.21
N PHE A 155 -0.54 -9.88 4.22
CA PHE A 155 0.55 -9.05 3.74
C PHE A 155 1.84 -9.27 4.55
N ALA A 156 1.78 -9.23 5.88
CA ALA A 156 2.93 -9.42 6.75
C ALA A 156 3.54 -10.83 6.60
N PHE A 157 2.71 -11.83 6.33
CA PHE A 157 3.16 -13.18 6.00
C PHE A 157 3.85 -13.23 4.63
N ALA A 158 3.24 -12.63 3.61
CA ALA A 158 3.77 -12.56 2.26
C ALA A 158 5.13 -11.83 2.21
N VAL A 159 5.23 -10.66 2.86
CA VAL A 159 6.41 -9.78 2.80
C VAL A 159 7.66 -10.42 3.41
N GLN A 160 7.49 -11.25 4.44
CA GLN A 160 8.58 -11.99 5.07
C GLN A 160 9.11 -13.13 4.19
N ARG A 161 8.28 -13.69 3.30
CA ARG A 161 8.60 -14.91 2.53
C ARG A 161 8.93 -14.66 1.07
N MET A 162 8.50 -13.53 0.51
CA MET A 162 8.75 -13.17 -0.87
C MET A 162 9.79 -12.05 -0.98
N ARG A 163 10.41 -11.93 -2.16
CA ARG A 163 11.22 -10.77 -2.49
C ARG A 163 10.37 -9.51 -2.42
N PHE A 164 10.92 -8.42 -1.93
CA PHE A 164 10.21 -7.16 -1.77
C PHE A 164 9.84 -6.54 -3.12
N THR A 165 10.67 -6.77 -4.14
CA THR A 165 10.34 -6.50 -5.55
C THR A 165 9.07 -7.24 -5.98
N THR A 166 8.95 -8.53 -5.64
CA THR A 166 7.76 -9.33 -5.98
C THR A 166 6.52 -8.82 -5.27
N ILE A 167 6.65 -8.43 -3.99
CA ILE A 167 5.57 -7.78 -3.23
C ILE A 167 5.09 -6.51 -3.95
N GLY A 168 6.03 -5.65 -4.37
CA GLY A 168 5.69 -4.45 -5.12
C GLY A 168 4.87 -4.77 -6.37
N MET A 169 5.30 -5.75 -7.16
CA MET A 169 4.57 -6.14 -8.38
C MET A 169 3.18 -6.70 -8.10
N LEU A 170 3.03 -7.54 -7.06
CA LEU A 170 1.72 -8.07 -6.65
C LEU A 170 0.77 -6.98 -6.16
N GLN A 171 1.30 -5.90 -5.57
CA GLN A 171 0.47 -4.79 -5.12
C GLN A 171 -0.18 -4.00 -6.25
N TYR A 172 0.23 -4.17 -7.52
CA TYR A 172 -0.50 -3.60 -8.66
C TYR A 172 -1.84 -4.30 -8.94
N ILE A 173 -2.12 -5.46 -8.32
CA ILE A 173 -3.40 -6.15 -8.45
C ILE A 173 -4.54 -5.28 -7.91
N ALA A 174 -4.41 -4.75 -6.70
CA ALA A 174 -5.44 -3.92 -6.07
C ALA A 174 -5.83 -2.69 -6.91
N PRO A 175 -4.89 -1.82 -7.34
CA PRO A 175 -5.23 -0.70 -8.21
C PRO A 175 -5.75 -1.12 -9.59
N SER A 176 -5.37 -2.29 -10.12
CA SER A 176 -5.93 -2.80 -11.37
C SER A 176 -7.40 -3.22 -11.20
N ILE A 177 -7.74 -3.86 -10.07
CA ILE A 177 -9.14 -4.17 -9.72
C ILE A 177 -9.93 -2.87 -9.57
N ALA A 178 -9.40 -1.90 -8.82
CA ALA A 178 -10.06 -0.60 -8.62
C ALA A 178 -10.33 0.11 -9.96
N PHE A 179 -9.37 0.09 -10.88
CA PHE A 179 -9.54 0.66 -12.22
C PHE A 179 -10.63 -0.03 -13.04
N VAL A 180 -10.68 -1.36 -13.03
CA VAL A 180 -11.75 -2.10 -13.73
C VAL A 180 -13.11 -1.79 -13.13
N LEU A 181 -13.21 -1.72 -11.80
CA LEU A 181 -14.45 -1.35 -11.11
C LEU A 181 -14.89 0.08 -11.43
N ALA A 182 -13.94 1.04 -11.48
CA ALA A 182 -14.22 2.43 -11.84
C ALA A 182 -14.93 2.54 -13.19
N ILE A 183 -14.50 1.78 -14.19
CA ILE A 183 -15.10 1.78 -15.54
C ILE A 183 -16.41 0.98 -15.56
N VAL A 184 -16.38 -0.27 -15.10
CA VAL A 184 -17.45 -1.24 -15.36
C VAL A 184 -18.62 -1.10 -14.39
N VAL A 185 -18.33 -0.78 -13.13
CA VAL A 185 -19.34 -0.72 -12.06
C VAL A 185 -19.75 0.72 -11.78
N PHE A 186 -18.78 1.63 -11.70
CA PHE A 186 -19.04 3.03 -11.34
C PHE A 186 -19.24 3.95 -12.56
N GLY A 187 -18.94 3.48 -13.77
CA GLY A 187 -19.17 4.23 -15.00
C GLY A 187 -18.32 5.51 -15.13
N GLU A 188 -17.15 5.57 -14.48
CA GLU A 188 -16.29 6.74 -14.53
C GLU A 188 -15.70 6.96 -15.94
N GLU A 189 -15.86 8.18 -16.46
CA GLU A 189 -15.17 8.62 -17.67
C GLU A 189 -13.69 8.87 -17.38
N LEU A 190 -12.84 8.00 -17.93
CA LEU A 190 -11.40 8.12 -17.73
C LEU A 190 -10.77 9.01 -18.80
N ASN A 191 -9.94 9.95 -18.35
CA ASN A 191 -9.08 10.72 -19.23
C ASN A 191 -8.11 9.79 -19.99
N VAL A 192 -7.86 10.11 -21.27
CA VAL A 192 -6.88 9.45 -22.16
C VAL A 192 -5.51 9.23 -21.48
N VAL A 193 -5.02 10.20 -20.72
CA VAL A 193 -3.75 10.08 -19.97
C VAL A 193 -3.79 8.92 -18.98
N ARG A 194 -4.90 8.78 -18.24
CA ARG A 194 -5.07 7.71 -17.25
C ARG A 194 -5.10 6.36 -17.96
N ILE A 195 -5.90 6.21 -19.02
CA ILE A 195 -5.96 4.97 -19.80
C ILE A 195 -4.58 4.57 -20.33
N PHE A 196 -3.84 5.52 -20.90
CA PHE A 196 -2.50 5.27 -21.44
C PHE A 196 -1.50 4.85 -20.34
N SER A 197 -1.47 5.55 -19.21
CA SER A 197 -0.63 5.19 -18.06
C SER A 197 -0.95 3.79 -17.53
N PHE A 198 -2.22 3.42 -17.42
CA PHE A 198 -2.60 2.07 -17.00
C PHE A 198 -2.20 1.00 -18.00
N GLY A 199 -2.35 1.27 -19.30
CA GLY A 199 -1.85 0.37 -20.35
C GLY A 199 -0.35 0.12 -20.23
N LEU A 200 0.44 1.16 -19.95
CA LEU A 200 1.88 1.01 -19.70
C LEU A 200 2.19 0.22 -18.42
N ILE A 201 1.42 0.42 -17.34
CA ILE A 201 1.58 -0.37 -16.10
C ILE A 201 1.30 -1.84 -16.37
N TRP A 202 0.23 -2.18 -17.09
CA TRP A 202 -0.07 -3.57 -17.45
C TRP A 202 0.96 -4.18 -18.40
N LEU A 203 1.49 -3.40 -19.35
CA LEU A 203 2.62 -3.83 -20.18
C LEU A 203 3.85 -4.14 -19.32
N SER A 204 4.18 -3.26 -18.37
CA SER A 204 5.25 -3.49 -17.40
C SER A 204 5.04 -4.79 -16.62
N LEU A 205 3.83 -5.03 -16.09
CA LEU A 205 3.51 -6.25 -15.34
C LEU A 205 3.64 -7.50 -16.20
N MET A 206 3.20 -7.45 -17.46
CA MET A 206 3.33 -8.55 -18.40
C MET A 206 4.80 -8.86 -18.68
N VAL A 207 5.62 -7.84 -18.97
CA VAL A 207 7.07 -7.98 -19.20
C VAL A 207 7.76 -8.52 -17.94
N PHE A 208 7.41 -8.01 -16.75
CA PHE A 208 7.96 -8.47 -15.49
C PHE A 208 7.62 -9.94 -15.22
N THR A 209 6.38 -10.34 -15.47
CA THR A 209 5.89 -11.71 -15.26
C THR A 209 6.61 -12.69 -16.19
N LEU A 210 6.70 -12.37 -17.48
CA LEU A 210 7.44 -13.18 -18.47
C LEU A 210 8.93 -13.31 -18.08
N GLY A 211 9.54 -12.21 -17.63
CA GLY A 211 10.91 -12.21 -17.13
C GLY A 211 11.10 -13.04 -15.85
N SER A 212 10.05 -13.22 -15.05
CA SER A 212 10.09 -13.98 -13.79
C SER A 212 9.94 -15.49 -14.04
N VAL A 213 9.09 -15.89 -14.98
CA VAL A 213 8.89 -17.30 -15.38
C VAL A 213 10.15 -17.87 -16.05
N ASN A 214 10.84 -17.06 -16.86
CA ASN A 214 12.06 -17.48 -17.57
C ASN A 214 13.32 -17.52 -16.68
N ARG A 215 13.19 -17.26 -15.38
CA ARG A 215 14.33 -17.19 -14.47
C ARG A 215 14.63 -18.57 -13.90
N ARG A 216 15.78 -19.16 -14.28
CA ARG A 216 16.33 -20.33 -13.60
C ARG A 216 16.58 -19.99 -12.12
N PRO A 217 16.31 -20.91 -11.17
CA PRO A 217 16.63 -20.68 -9.75
C PRO A 217 18.12 -20.38 -9.64
N VAL A 218 18.47 -19.19 -9.14
CA VAL A 218 19.83 -18.93 -8.68
C VAL A 218 19.94 -19.63 -7.32
N PRO A 219 20.88 -20.58 -7.13
CA PRO A 219 21.08 -21.21 -5.83
C PRO A 219 21.30 -20.13 -4.77
N GLN A 220 20.52 -20.18 -3.69
CA GLN A 220 20.84 -19.41 -2.50
C GLN A 220 22.09 -20.07 -1.90
N ALA A 221 23.19 -19.35 -1.88
CA ALA A 221 24.44 -19.77 -1.24
C ALA A 221 24.30 -19.67 0.28
#